data_AF-A0A371QUF1-F1
#
_entry.id   AF-A0A371QUF1-F1
#
_cell.length_a   1.000
_cell.length_b   1.000
_cell.length_c   1.000
_cell.angle_alpha   90.00
_cell.angle_beta   90.00
_cell.angle_gamma   90.00
#
_symmetry.space_group_name_H-M   'P 1'
#
loop_
_entity.id
_entity.type
_entity.pdbx_description
1 polymer ?
#
loop_
_entity_poly.entity_id
_entity_poly.type
_entity_poly.pdbx_seq_one_letter_code
_entity_poly.pdbx_strand_id
1 'polypeptide(L)'
;MVDLLPLPVVSSPSDGEFPTRDDRWALVERFIKDKGLANHQIKSFNDFLDKKLPKIVEDFKVVETEIKGLKLVLEKIEVGWPRIKESDGSES
;
A
#
# COMPACT_ATOMS: atom_id res chain seq x y z
N MET A 1 -17.77 22.98 -13.74
CA MET A 1 -18.02 23.75 -12.50
C MET A 1 -18.12 22.72 -11.40
N VAL A 2 -17.03 22.47 -10.68
CA VAL A 2 -17.02 21.47 -9.60
C VAL A 2 -17.47 22.21 -8.35
N ASP A 3 -18.67 21.89 -7.88
CA ASP A 3 -19.19 22.42 -6.62
C ASP A 3 -18.24 22.05 -5.49
N LEU A 4 -17.47 23.04 -5.02
CA LEU A 4 -16.79 23.02 -3.74
C LEU A 4 -17.88 23.06 -2.67
N LEU A 5 -18.48 21.91 -2.38
CA LEU A 5 -19.30 21.75 -1.18
C LEU A 5 -18.45 22.23 0.01
N PRO A 6 -18.92 23.18 0.83
CA PRO A 6 -18.18 23.58 2.00
C PRO A 6 -18.01 22.34 2.87
N LEU A 7 -16.77 22.04 3.26
CA LEU A 7 -16.49 20.97 4.21
C LEU A 7 -17.42 21.16 5.42
N PRO A 8 -18.16 20.13 5.86
CA PRO A 8 -19.05 20.27 7.00
C PRO A 8 -18.22 20.62 8.23
N VAL A 9 -18.28 21.89 8.64
CA VAL A 9 -17.74 22.32 9.93
C VAL A 9 -18.71 21.85 10.98
N VAL A 10 -18.43 20.69 11.57
CA VAL A 10 -19.15 20.21 12.76
C VAL A 10 -18.83 21.18 13.89
N SER A 11 -19.71 22.15 14.12
CA SER A 11 -19.73 22.91 15.37
C SER A 11 -20.40 22.03 16.43
N SER A 12 -19.62 21.26 17.18
CA SER A 12 -20.13 20.55 18.35
C SER A 12 -20.51 21.55 19.44
N PRO A 13 -21.73 21.51 20.00
CA PRO A 13 -22.07 22.25 21.20
C PRO A 13 -21.57 21.44 22.39
N SER A 14 -20.28 21.57 22.69
CA SER A 14 -19.70 21.03 23.92
C SER A 14 -18.72 22.07 24.44
N ASP A 15 -18.91 22.48 25.69
CA ASP A 15 -18.16 23.49 26.45
C ASP A 15 -16.69 23.09 26.70
N GLY A 16 -15.95 22.86 25.62
CA GLY A 16 -14.50 22.72 25.61
C GLY A 16 -13.93 23.79 24.68
N GLU A 17 -13.07 24.65 25.22
CA GLU A 17 -12.36 25.65 24.44
C GLU A 17 -11.65 24.97 23.26
N PHE A 18 -11.72 25.56 22.06
CA PHE A 18 -11.08 24.99 20.88
C PHE A 18 -9.57 24.81 21.16
N PRO A 19 -8.95 23.67 20.80
CA PRO A 19 -7.55 23.41 21.12
C PRO A 19 -6.65 24.54 20.67
N THR A 20 -5.67 24.92 21.50
CA THR A 20 -4.75 26.00 21.20
C THR A 20 -3.86 25.64 20.00
N ARG A 21 -3.09 26.61 19.49
CA ARG A 21 -2.11 26.34 18.42
C ARG A 21 -1.13 25.23 18.82
N ASP A 22 -0.70 25.23 20.07
CA ASP A 22 0.30 24.30 20.57
C ASP A 22 -0.28 22.88 20.72
N ASP A 23 -1.54 22.76 21.16
CA ASP A 23 -2.24 21.47 21.21
C ASP A 23 -2.37 20.82 19.83
N ARG A 24 -2.71 21.63 18.82
CA ARG A 24 -2.80 21.16 17.43
C ARG A 24 -1.43 20.79 16.87
N TRP A 25 -0.40 21.56 17.20
CA TRP A 25 0.96 21.23 16.80
C TRP A 25 1.45 19.93 17.45
N ALA A 26 1.16 19.70 18.73
CA ALA A 26 1.52 18.48 19.43
C ALA A 26 0.90 17.23 18.78
N LEU A 27 -0.34 17.33 18.30
CA LEU A 27 -1.00 16.26 17.53
C LEU A 27 -0.29 15.98 16.21
N VAL A 28 0.01 17.02 15.43
CA VAL A 28 0.71 16.88 14.14
C VAL A 28 2.12 16.32 14.35
N GLU A 29 2.85 16.82 15.34
CA GLU A 29 4.18 16.34 15.69
C GLU A 29 4.15 14.87 16.07
N ARG A 30 3.18 14.46 16.89
CA ARG A 30 3.03 13.05 17.27
C ARG A 30 2.66 12.17 16.09
N PHE A 31 1.76 12.63 15.21
CA PHE A 31 1.37 11.91 14.00
C PHE A 31 2.57 11.70 13.06
N ILE A 32 3.37 12.75 12.84
CA ILE A 32 4.57 12.67 11.99
C ILE A 32 5.61 11.73 12.59
N LYS A 33 5.85 11.79 13.91
CA LYS A 33 6.77 10.88 14.60
C LYS A 33 6.33 9.42 14.53
N ASP A 34 5.03 9.15 14.59
CA ASP A 34 4.48 7.79 14.55
C ASP A 34 4.40 7.22 13.12
N LYS A 35 3.90 8.01 12.16
CA LYS A 35 3.64 7.53 10.79
C LYS A 35 4.81 7.76 9.83
N GLY A 36 5.65 8.76 10.09
CA GLY A 36 6.68 9.22 9.17
C GLY A 36 6.13 10.07 8.03
N LEU A 37 6.93 11.02 7.53
CA LEU A 37 6.55 11.95 6.46
C LEU A 37 6.37 11.27 5.09
N ALA A 38 7.19 10.28 4.78
CA ALA A 38 7.25 9.64 3.45
C ALA A 38 6.89 8.14 3.46
N ASN A 39 6.42 7.61 4.59
CA ASN A 39 6.24 6.17 4.78
C ASN A 39 5.06 5.58 3.99
N HIS A 40 4.19 6.42 3.42
CA HIS A 40 3.01 5.98 2.70
C HIS A 40 3.34 5.13 1.46
N GLN A 41 4.40 5.47 0.72
CA GLN A 41 4.83 4.70 -0.44
C GLN A 41 5.37 3.32 -0.05
N ILE A 42 6.21 3.27 0.98
CA ILE A 42 6.78 2.02 1.50
C ILE A 42 5.66 1.10 2.00
N LYS A 43 4.70 1.64 2.77
CA LYS A 43 3.55 0.88 3.25
C LYS A 43 2.68 0.36 2.10
N SER A 44 2.43 1.18 1.08
CA SER A 44 1.67 0.77 -0.11
C SER A 44 2.38 -0.32 -0.89
N PHE A 45 3.71 -0.23 -1.03
CA PHE A 45 4.53 -1.23 -1.69
C PHE A 45 4.53 -2.56 -0.93
N ASN A 46 4.70 -2.53 0.40
CA ASN A 46 4.64 -3.73 1.21
C ASN A 46 3.25 -4.39 1.14
N ASP A 47 2.16 -3.61 1.22
CA ASP A 47 0.79 -4.13 1.07
C ASP A 47 0.57 -4.74 -0.33
N PHE A 48 1.19 -4.17 -1.36
CA PHE A 48 1.18 -4.75 -2.69
C PHE A 48 1.88 -6.11 -2.73
N LEU A 49 3.10 -6.21 -2.22
CA LEU A 49 3.86 -7.46 -2.19
C LEU A 49 3.16 -8.55 -1.38
N ASP A 50 2.66 -8.21 -0.19
CA ASP A 50 2.16 -9.19 0.77
C ASP A 50 0.75 -9.68 0.45
N LYS A 51 -0.10 -8.83 -0.15
CA LYS A 51 -1.54 -9.12 -0.29
C LYS A 51 -2.02 -9.05 -1.73
N LYS A 52 -1.65 -7.99 -2.46
CA LYS A 52 -2.23 -7.75 -3.80
C LYS A 52 -1.58 -8.64 -4.85
N LEU A 53 -0.26 -8.82 -4.78
CA LEU A 53 0.47 -9.66 -5.73
C LEU A 53 0.03 -11.14 -5.66
N PRO A 54 -0.06 -11.78 -4.48
CA PRO A 54 -0.62 -13.14 -4.39
C PRO A 54 -2.05 -13.23 -4.90
N LYS A 55 -2.89 -12.22 -4.65
CA LYS A 55 -4.26 -12.18 -5.16
C LYS A 55 -4.31 -12.15 -6.69
N ILE A 56 -3.45 -11.35 -7.32
CA ILE A 56 -3.35 -11.33 -8.79
C ILE A 56 -2.93 -12.70 -9.31
N VAL A 57 -1.98 -13.39 -8.67
CA VAL A 57 -1.56 -14.74 -9.09
C VAL A 57 -2.71 -15.75 -8.96
N GLU A 58 -3.49 -15.67 -7.88
CA GLU A 58 -4.67 -16.53 -7.67
C GLU A 58 -5.76 -16.29 -8.73
N ASP A 59 -5.96 -15.04 -9.16
CA ASP A 59 -6.92 -14.72 -10.23
C ASP A 59 -6.54 -15.40 -11.57
N PHE A 60 -5.24 -15.68 -11.80
CA PHE A 60 -4.71 -16.37 -12.99
C PHE A 60 -4.21 -17.79 -12.68
N LYS A 61 -4.71 -18.42 -11.60
CA LYS A 61 -4.19 -19.69 -11.06
C LYS A 61 -4.06 -20.82 -12.08
N VAL A 62 -4.97 -20.92 -13.04
CA VAL A 62 -4.99 -22.01 -14.02
C VAL A 62 -4.74 -21.45 -15.42
N VAL A 63 -3.63 -21.88 -16.01
CA VAL A 63 -3.31 -21.58 -17.42
C VAL A 63 -3.66 -22.81 -18.25
N GLU A 64 -4.65 -22.65 -19.13
CA GLU A 64 -5.05 -23.67 -20.10
C GLU A 64 -3.98 -23.82 -21.19
N THR A 65 -3.71 -25.04 -21.61
CA THR A 65 -2.77 -25.32 -22.71
C THR A 65 -3.51 -25.88 -23.92
N GLU A 66 -2.89 -25.83 -25.10
CA GLU A 66 -3.46 -26.41 -26.32
C GLU A 66 -3.56 -27.95 -26.27
N ILE A 67 -2.77 -28.59 -25.39
CA ILE A 67 -2.77 -30.03 -25.20
C ILE A 67 -3.95 -30.41 -24.29
N LYS A 68 -4.89 -31.19 -24.85
CA LYS A 68 -6.06 -31.67 -24.10
C LYS A 68 -5.64 -32.39 -22.82
N GLY A 69 -6.16 -31.92 -21.69
CA GLY A 69 -5.92 -32.51 -20.37
C GLY A 69 -4.67 -31.99 -19.65
N LEU A 70 -3.85 -31.16 -20.29
CA LEU A 70 -2.70 -30.52 -19.64
C LEU A 70 -3.06 -29.09 -19.20
N LYS A 71 -2.86 -28.81 -17.92
CA LYS A 71 -3.03 -27.48 -17.32
C LYS A 71 -1.83 -27.13 -16.46
N LEU A 72 -1.48 -25.86 -16.41
CA LEU A 72 -0.50 -25.34 -15.47
C LEU A 72 -1.24 -24.68 -14.31
N VAL A 73 -0.87 -25.05 -13.08
CA VAL A 73 -1.45 -24.50 -11.85
C VAL A 73 -0.38 -23.70 -11.12
N LEU A 74 -0.64 -22.41 -10.92
CA LEU A 74 0.21 -21.50 -10.16
C LEU A 74 -0.20 -21.61 -8.68
N GLU A 75 0.72 -22.05 -7.81
CA GLU A 75 0.40 -22.21 -6.38
C GLU A 75 0.87 -21.04 -5.52
N LYS A 76 2.18 -20.77 -5.52
CA LYS A 76 2.80 -19.81 -4.62
C LYS A 76 3.80 -18.94 -5.37
N ILE A 77 3.84 -17.67 -5.00
CA ILE A 77 4.85 -16.70 -5.42
C ILE A 77 5.75 -16.34 -4.24
N GLU A 78 7.03 -16.13 -4.51
CA GLU A 78 8.02 -15.66 -3.54
C GLU A 78 8.80 -14.50 -4.13
N VAL A 79 9.07 -13.50 -3.30
CA VAL A 79 9.92 -12.36 -3.67
C VAL A 79 11.31 -12.61 -3.13
N GLY A 80 12.25 -12.85 -4.03
CA GLY A 80 13.66 -13.06 -3.68
C GLY A 80 14.35 -11.77 -3.25
N TRP A 81 15.60 -11.91 -2.81
CA TRP A 81 16.47 -10.76 -2.55
C TRP A 81 16.79 -10.01 -3.84
N PRO A 82 17.03 -8.69 -3.79
CA PRO A 82 17.53 -7.94 -4.93
C PRO A 82 18.81 -8.57 -5.46
N ARG A 83 18.85 -8.86 -6.77
CA ARG A 83 19.99 -9.45 -7.47
C ARG A 83 20.14 -8.82 -8.85
N ILE A 84 21.36 -8.78 -9.35
CA ILE A 84 21.67 -8.38 -10.71
C ILE A 84 22.22 -9.60 -11.45
N LYS A 85 21.71 -9.84 -12.67
CA LYS A 85 22.25 -10.84 -13.57
C LYS A 85 22.94 -10.14 -14.73
N GLU A 86 24.26 -10.29 -14.81
CA GLU A 86 25.09 -9.66 -15.81
C GLU A 86 24.99 -10.37 -17.17
N SER A 87 25.50 -9.71 -18.21
CA SER A 87 25.46 -10.24 -19.59
C SER A 87 26.24 -11.56 -19.77
N ASP A 88 27.20 -11.84 -18.89
CA ASP A 88 27.95 -13.09 -18.82
C ASP A 88 27.25 -14.20 -18.00
N GLY A 89 26.11 -13.88 -17.39
CA GLY A 89 25.34 -14.79 -16.55
C GLY A 89 25.79 -14.88 -15.10
N SER A 90 26.78 -14.09 -14.68
CA SER A 90 27.15 -13.96 -13.27
C SER A 90 26.08 -13.22 -12.47
N GLU A 91 25.93 -13.58 -11.19
CA GLU A 91 24.97 -12.98 -10.27
C GLU A 91 25.71 -12.20 -9.17
N SER A 92 25.22 -11.01 -8.81
CA SER A 92 25.70 -10.18 -7.69
C SER A 92 24.54 -9.62 -6.87
#